data_AF-A0A926P7A5-F1
#
_entry.id   AF-A0A926P7A5-F1
#
_cell.length_a   1.000
_cell.length_b   1.000
_cell.length_c   1.000
_cell.angle_alpha   90.00
_cell.angle_beta   90.00
_cell.angle_gamma   90.00
#
_symmetry.space_group_name_H-M   'P 1'
#
loop_
_entity.id
_entity.type
_entity.pdbx_description
1 polymer ?
#
loop_
_entity_poly.entity_id
_entity_poly.type
_entity_poly.pdbx_seq_one_letter_code
_entity_poly.pdbx_strand_id
1 'polypeptide(L)'
;MLTLTYRYRIYPSAPQEVQMLEWLETCRRLYNYAVRERKDWINSRKCDVNACSLQSEYIIPADTPYPDYYKQKKALTEAKKSNPQ
;
A
#
# COMPACT_ATOMS: atom_id res chain seq x y z
N MET A 1 -9.89 -41.75 11.90
CA MET A 1 -9.51 -40.48 12.55
C MET A 1 -10.49 -39.41 12.08
N LEU A 2 -11.33 -38.87 12.98
CA LEU A 2 -12.34 -37.85 12.62
C LEU A 2 -11.70 -36.46 12.66
N THR A 3 -11.62 -35.80 11.51
CA THR A 3 -11.20 -34.40 11.40
C THR A 3 -12.41 -33.51 11.54
N LEU A 4 -12.55 -32.83 12.68
CA LEU A 4 -13.59 -31.83 12.92
C LEU A 4 -13.13 -30.48 12.38
N THR A 5 -13.93 -29.89 11.50
CA THR A 5 -13.72 -28.51 11.00
C THR A 5 -14.70 -27.58 11.72
N TYR A 6 -14.16 -26.59 12.44
CA TYR A 6 -14.97 -25.61 13.17
C TYR A 6 -15.05 -24.31 12.39
N ARG A 7 -16.25 -23.71 12.36
CA ARG A 7 -16.47 -22.37 11.82
C ARG A 7 -16.86 -21.43 12.95
N TYR A 8 -15.98 -20.49 13.26
CA TYR A 8 -16.22 -19.47 14.27
C TYR A 8 -16.77 -18.19 13.62
N ARG A 9 -17.71 -17.55 14.29
CA ARG A 9 -18.20 -16.20 13.97
C ARG A 9 -17.97 -15.30 15.16
N ILE A 10 -17.37 -14.15 14.94
CA ILE A 10 -17.21 -13.10 15.95
C ILE A 10 -18.44 -12.19 15.95
N TYR A 11 -18.82 -11.71 17.13
CA TYR A 11 -19.87 -10.72 17.34
C TYR A 11 -19.25 -9.54 18.09
N PRO A 12 -18.68 -8.56 17.38
CA PRO A 12 -18.05 -7.41 18.01
C PRO A 12 -19.08 -6.60 18.79
N SER A 13 -18.66 -6.04 19.93
CA SER A 13 -19.41 -4.95 20.55
C SER A 13 -19.26 -3.66 19.74
N ALA A 14 -20.15 -2.69 19.94
CA ALA A 14 -20.09 -1.39 19.27
C ALA A 14 -18.69 -0.73 19.31
N PRO A 15 -17.97 -0.65 20.46
CA PRO A 15 -16.61 -0.08 20.47
C PRO A 15 -15.59 -0.93 19.71
N GLN A 16 -15.73 -2.26 19.69
CA GLN A 16 -14.85 -3.13 18.91
C GLN A 16 -15.06 -2.95 17.42
N GLU A 17 -16.31 -2.81 16.97
CA GLU A 17 -16.63 -2.57 15.57
C GLU A 17 -15.99 -1.28 15.06
N VAL A 18 -16.13 -0.19 15.80
CA VAL A 18 -15.49 1.11 15.46
C VAL A 18 -13.99 0.94 15.31
N GLN A 19 -13.33 0.31 16.29
CA GLN A 19 -11.88 0.07 16.25
C GLN A 19 -11.47 -0.78 15.05
N MET A 20 -12.23 -1.82 14.72
CA MET A 20 -11.97 -2.68 13.57
C MET A 20 -12.11 -1.93 12.24
N LEU A 21 -13.11 -1.06 12.12
CA LEU A 21 -13.31 -0.22 10.92
C LEU A 21 -12.20 0.80 10.75
N GLU A 22 -11.72 1.42 11.84
CA GLU A 22 -10.57 2.33 11.82
C GLU A 22 -9.29 1.61 11.35
N TRP A 23 -9.05 0.40 11.84
CA TRP A 23 -7.93 -0.43 11.38
C TRP A 23 -8.06 -0.79 9.92
N LEU A 24 -9.26 -1.16 9.47
CA LEU A 24 -9.52 -1.50 8.07
C LEU A 24 -9.22 -0.31 7.15
N GLU A 25 -9.70 0.89 7.51
CA GLU A 25 -9.46 2.10 6.72
C GLU A 25 -7.98 2.47 6.68
N THR A 26 -7.28 2.32 7.80
CA THR A 26 -5.82 2.51 7.86
C THR A 26 -5.09 1.55 6.93
N CYS A 27 -5.43 0.25 6.98
CA CYS A 27 -4.85 -0.76 6.11
C CYS A 27 -5.15 -0.48 4.62
N ARG A 28 -6.37 -0.06 4.29
CA ARG A 28 -6.78 0.28 2.93
C ARG A 28 -5.95 1.44 2.36
N ARG A 29 -5.76 2.51 3.14
CA ARG A 29 -4.95 3.67 2.73
C ARG A 29 -3.49 3.27 2.52
N LEU A 30 -2.89 2.54 3.46
CA LEU A 30 -1.51 2.06 3.36
C LEU A 30 -1.31 1.16 2.13
N TYR A 31 -2.26 0.26 1.88
CA TYR A 31 -2.23 -0.61 0.71
C TYR A 31 -2.26 0.21 -0.59
N ASN A 32 -3.19 1.17 -0.70
CA ASN A 32 -3.30 2.02 -1.88
C ASN A 32 -2.04 2.86 -2.12
N TYR A 33 -1.44 3.41 -1.06
CA TYR A 33 -0.17 4.12 -1.13
C TYR A 33 0.94 3.22 -1.70
N ALA A 34 1.14 2.03 -1.14
CA ALA A 34 2.17 1.09 -1.58
C ALA A 34 1.93 0.58 -3.03
N VAL A 35 0.66 0.38 -3.41
CA VAL A 35 0.30 0.03 -4.80
C VAL A 35 0.63 1.18 -5.74
N ARG A 36 0.34 2.43 -5.36
CA ARG A 36 0.62 3.61 -6.17
C ARG A 36 2.12 3.78 -6.41
N GLU A 37 2.92 3.69 -5.36
CA GLU A 37 4.39 3.79 -5.46
C GLU A 37 4.98 2.76 -6.44
N ARG A 38 4.51 1.50 -6.41
CA ARG A 38 4.93 0.48 -7.38
C ARG A 38 4.53 0.84 -8.81
N LYS A 39 3.29 1.31 -9.02
CA LYS A 39 2.80 1.70 -10.35
C LYS A 39 3.63 2.86 -10.89
N ASP A 40 3.94 3.85 -10.06
CA ASP A 40 4.71 5.03 -10.46
C ASP A 40 6.15 4.66 -10.82
N TRP A 41 6.78 3.80 -10.00
CA TRP A 41 8.11 3.26 -10.31
C TRP A 41 8.13 2.52 -11.66
N ILE A 42 7.13 1.67 -11.93
CA ILE A 42 7.05 0.92 -13.19
C ILE A 42 6.82 1.85 -14.38
N ASN A 43 5.88 2.80 -14.24
CA ASN A 43 5.53 3.70 -15.33
C ASN A 43 6.67 4.67 -15.67
N SER A 44 7.44 5.12 -14.67
CA SER A 44 8.62 5.97 -14.91
C SER A 44 9.72 5.30 -15.75
N ARG A 45 9.71 3.97 -15.85
CA ARG A 45 10.69 3.16 -16.61
C ARG A 45 10.12 2.60 -17.91
N LYS A 46 8.87 2.95 -18.23
CA LYS A 46 8.16 2.56 -19.45
C LYS A 46 8.07 3.71 -20.46
N CYS A 47 8.75 4.84 -20.22
CA CYS A 47 8.72 5.95 -21.18
C CYS A 47 9.32 5.52 -22.52
N ASP A 48 8.72 6.01 -23.60
CA ASP A 48 9.20 5.76 -24.95
C ASP A 48 10.56 6.44 -25.12
N VAL A 49 11.55 5.70 -25.63
CA VAL A 49 12.93 6.19 -25.77
C VAL A 49 13.01 7.39 -26.74
N ASN A 50 12.02 7.54 -27.62
CA ASN A 50 11.96 8.54 -28.68
C ASN A 50 10.92 9.65 -28.45
N ALA A 51 10.22 9.69 -27.31
CA ALA A 51 9.22 10.71 -27.04
C ALA A 51 9.05 11.00 -25.54
N CYS A 52 8.76 12.26 -25.21
CA CYS A 52 8.39 12.67 -23.85
C CYS A 52 6.91 13.04 -23.80
N SER A 53 6.28 12.78 -22.66
CA SER A 53 4.92 13.21 -22.34
C SER A 53 4.82 14.74 -22.31
N LEU A 54 3.82 15.29 -22.99
CA LEU A 54 3.52 16.73 -22.96
C LEU A 54 2.70 17.14 -21.73
N GLN A 55 2.15 16.18 -20.98
CA GLN A 55 1.27 16.45 -19.84
C GLN A 55 2.02 16.38 -18.51
N SER A 56 2.72 15.28 -18.28
CA SER A 56 3.39 15.00 -17.02
C SER A 56 4.41 13.88 -17.16
N GLU A 57 5.52 14.01 -16.44
CA GLU A 57 6.56 12.99 -16.34
C GLU A 57 6.85 12.63 -14.87
N TYR A 58 7.39 11.44 -14.66
CA TYR A 58 7.74 10.98 -13.32
C TYR A 58 9.10 11.54 -12.88
N ILE A 59 9.14 12.23 -11.75
CA ILE A 59 10.38 12.73 -11.13
C ILE A 59 10.89 11.67 -10.15
N ILE A 60 11.44 10.58 -10.70
CA ILE A 60 11.98 9.45 -9.94
C ILE A 60 13.44 9.23 -10.38
N PRO A 61 14.44 9.26 -9.47
CA PRO A 61 15.83 9.04 -9.85
C PRO A 61 16.03 7.66 -10.49
N ALA A 62 16.87 7.58 -11.53
CA ALA A 62 17.11 6.33 -12.27
C ALA A 62 17.60 5.19 -11.37
N ASP A 63 18.46 5.52 -10.39
CA ASP A 63 19.05 4.57 -9.43
C ASP A 63 18.08 4.12 -8.33
N THR A 64 16.84 4.64 -8.30
CA THR A 64 15.88 4.21 -7.27
C THR A 64 15.56 2.73 -7.45
N PRO A 65 15.77 1.91 -6.40
CA PRO A 65 15.50 0.49 -6.50
C PRO A 65 13.99 0.23 -6.54
N TYR A 66 13.60 -0.92 -7.07
CA TYR A 66 12.19 -1.34 -7.05
C TYR A 66 11.63 -1.30 -5.62
N PRO A 67 10.45 -0.69 -5.40
CA PRO A 67 9.79 -0.64 -4.10
C PRO A 67 9.17 -2.00 -3.77
N ASP A 68 10.03 -2.92 -3.34
CA ASP A 68 9.64 -4.24 -2.87
C ASP A 68 8.92 -4.17 -1.51
N TYR A 69 8.32 -5.30 -1.12
CA TYR A 69 7.56 -5.42 0.12
C TYR A 69 8.35 -4.98 1.36
N TYR A 70 9.63 -5.36 1.47
CA TYR A 70 10.43 -5.09 2.66
C TYR A 70 10.80 -3.61 2.78
N LYS A 71 11.14 -2.97 1.66
CA LYS A 71 11.40 -1.52 1.60
C LYS A 71 10.16 -0.73 1.96
N GLN A 72 9.02 -1.08 1.38
CA GLN A 72 7.74 -0.40 1.66
C GLN A 72 7.30 -0.59 3.11
N LYS A 73 7.49 -1.79 3.68
CA LYS A 73 7.23 -2.05 5.10
C LYS A 73 8.11 -1.19 6.01
N LYS A 74 9.39 -1.00 5.66
CA LYS A 74 10.31 -0.17 6.44
C LYS A 74 9.94 1.32 6.36
N ALA A 75 9.57 1.80 5.17
CA ALA A 75 9.15 3.17 4.93
C ALA A 75 7.81 3.52 5.60
N LEU A 76 6.99 2.53 5.96
CA LEU A 76 5.67 2.72 6.56
C LEU A 76 5.71 3.52 7.87
N THR A 77 6.78 3.36 8.66
CA THR A 77 7.00 4.13 9.90
C THR A 77 7.18 5.62 9.62
N GLU A 78 7.85 5.96 8.53
CA GLU A 78 8.08 7.35 8.10
C GLU A 78 6.83 7.91 7.43
N ALA A 79 6.18 7.12 6.56
CA ALA A 79 4.95 7.50 5.87
C ALA A 79 3.80 7.82 6.84
N LYS A 80 3.72 7.12 7.99
CA LYS A 80 2.76 7.46 9.05
C LYS A 80 3.00 8.82 9.70
N LYS A 81 4.24 9.30 9.72
CA LYS A 81 4.57 10.63 10.28
C LYS A 81 4.21 11.75 9.31
N SER A 82 4.43 11.52 8.01
CA SER A 82 4.18 12.54 6.97
C SER A 82 2.73 12.61 6.51
N ASN A 83 1.98 11.50 6.59
CA ASN A 83 0.55 11.44 6.29
C ASN A 83 -0.23 11.09 7.57
N PRO A 84 -0.36 12.02 8.53
CA PRO A 84 -1.23 11.82 9.68
C PRO A 84 -2.68 11.63 9.20
N GLN A 85 -3.43 10.83 9.95
CA GLN A 85 -4.90 10.84 9.84
C GLN A 85 -5.46 12.17 10.32
#